data_AF-A0A0F3RGR5-F1
#
_entry.id   AF-A0A0F3RGR5-F1
#
_cell.length_a   1.000
_cell.length_b   1.000
_cell.length_c   1.000
_cell.angle_alpha   90.00
_cell.angle_beta   90.00
_cell.angle_gamma   90.00
#
_symmetry.space_group_name_H-M   'P 1'
#
loop_
_entity.id
_entity.type
_entity.pdbx_description
1 polymer ?
#
loop_
_entity_poly.entity_id
_entity_poly.type
_entity_poly.pdbx_seq_one_letter_code
_entity_poly.pdbx_strand_id
1 'polypeptide(L)'
;MEMQVGRSREFTEFLAKLLRDEFAFKSEEYSAASLYRKITRVTPDFIRVDADEVTYPMHVILRFEIEEMLINGDLNLDELPNCWDSKMQEYLGVKPVSFSNGCLQDIHWSHGNFGYFPAYTNPPIQTVQLSHQW
;
A
#
# COMPACT_ATOMS: atom_id res chain seq x y z
N MET A 1 -6.58 1.46 12.68
CA MET A 1 -5.69 2.16 13.64
C MET A 1 -4.49 2.76 12.91
N GLU A 2 -3.65 1.96 12.25
CA GLU A 2 -2.43 2.42 11.59
C GLU A 2 -2.62 3.63 10.65
N MET A 3 -3.54 3.54 9.69
CA MET A 3 -3.77 4.65 8.75
C MET A 3 -4.57 5.79 9.39
N GLN A 4 -5.77 5.48 9.89
CA GLN A 4 -6.72 6.48 10.40
C GLN A 4 -6.24 7.24 11.65
N VAL A 5 -5.55 6.56 12.57
CA VAL A 5 -5.01 7.19 13.79
C VAL A 5 -3.55 7.53 13.59
N GLY A 6 -2.73 6.57 13.14
CA GLY A 6 -1.28 6.75 13.03
C GLY A 6 -0.88 7.85 12.06
N ARG A 7 -1.68 8.17 11.03
CA ARG A 7 -1.42 9.27 10.09
C ARG A 7 -2.22 10.55 10.35
N SER A 8 -2.96 10.61 11.45
CA SER A 8 -3.76 11.79 11.85
C SER A 8 -2.88 12.95 12.30
N ARG A 9 -3.42 14.17 12.27
CA ARG A 9 -2.72 15.36 12.77
C ARG A 9 -2.47 15.25 14.27
N GLU A 10 -3.48 14.80 15.00
CA GLU A 10 -3.48 14.59 16.44
C GLU A 10 -2.37 13.62 16.86
N PHE A 11 -2.21 12.52 16.12
CA PHE A 11 -1.12 11.58 16.38
C PHE A 11 0.25 12.19 16.07
N THR A 12 0.38 12.97 14.99
CA THR A 12 1.67 13.61 14.67
C THR A 12 2.06 14.70 15.67
N GLU A 13 1.10 15.37 16.29
CA GLU A 13 1.33 16.29 17.41
C GLU A 13 1.82 15.55 18.66
N PHE A 14 1.14 14.44 18.99
CA PHE A 14 1.56 13.54 20.07
C PHE A 14 2.97 13.00 19.82
N LEU A 15 3.26 12.54 18.60
CA LEU A 15 4.56 11.98 18.22
C LEU A 15 5.66 13.05 18.28
N ALA A 16 5.43 14.26 17.74
CA ALA A 16 6.39 15.35 17.83
C ALA A 16 6.70 15.72 19.29
N LYS A 17 5.68 15.69 20.16
CA LYS A 17 5.88 15.87 21.61
C LYS A 17 6.75 14.77 22.21
N LEU A 18 6.45 13.50 21.91
CA LEU A 18 7.20 12.36 22.41
C LEU A 18 8.67 12.39 21.95
N LEU A 19 8.92 12.63 20.66
CA LEU A 19 10.27 12.71 20.07
C LEU A 19 11.11 13.82 20.70
N ARG A 20 10.48 14.97 21.00
CA ARG A 20 11.17 16.08 21.66
C ARG A 20 11.50 15.76 23.12
N ASP A 21 10.53 15.22 23.86
CA ASP A 21 10.62 15.09 25.31
C ASP A 21 11.50 13.90 25.72
N GLU A 22 11.42 12.77 24.99
CA GLU A 22 12.13 11.53 25.33
C GLU A 22 13.43 11.33 24.54
N PHE A 23 13.51 11.85 23.31
CA PHE A 23 14.63 11.61 22.40
C PHE A 23 15.41 12.89 22.03
N ALA A 24 15.02 14.05 22.59
CA ALA A 24 15.63 15.35 22.34
C ALA A 24 15.66 15.78 20.85
N PHE A 25 14.77 15.24 20.02
CA PHE A 25 14.66 15.59 18.61
C PHE A 25 13.90 16.90 18.45
N LYS A 26 14.63 17.99 18.24
CA LYS A 26 14.11 19.38 18.29
C LYS A 26 14.19 20.14 16.96
N SER A 27 14.78 19.56 15.92
CA SER A 27 14.87 20.23 14.62
C SER A 27 13.48 20.34 13.96
N GLU A 28 13.35 21.27 13.01
CA GLU A 28 12.11 21.47 12.23
C GLU A 28 11.67 20.20 11.48
N GLU A 29 12.59 19.28 11.21
CA GLU A 29 12.29 17.97 10.61
C GLU A 29 11.33 17.14 11.47
N TYR A 30 11.38 17.31 12.79
CA TYR A 30 10.55 16.59 13.76
C TYR A 30 9.35 17.42 14.25
N SER A 31 9.07 18.57 13.61
CA SER A 31 7.85 19.31 13.90
C SER A 31 6.62 18.49 13.48
N ALA A 32 5.49 18.65 14.18
CA ALA A 32 4.26 17.91 13.88
C ALA A 32 3.85 18.07 12.40
N ALA A 33 4.00 19.28 11.86
CA ALA A 33 3.71 19.55 10.46
C ALA A 33 4.67 18.83 9.49
N SER A 34 5.97 18.78 9.81
CA SER A 34 6.96 18.04 9.01
C SER A 34 6.74 16.54 9.07
N LEU A 35 6.44 16.00 10.24
CA LEU A 35 6.08 14.60 10.42
C LEU A 35 4.84 14.30 9.59
N TYR A 36 3.72 15.00 9.81
CA TYR A 36 2.48 14.81 9.05
C TYR A 36 2.72 14.77 7.54
N ARG A 37 3.43 15.76 6.98
CA ARG A 37 3.77 15.77 5.54
C ARG A 37 4.56 14.54 5.08
N LYS A 38 5.49 14.03 5.89
CA LYS A 38 6.28 12.85 5.56
C LYS A 38 5.41 11.59 5.56
N ILE A 39 4.57 11.41 6.59
CA ILE A 39 3.79 10.18 6.78
C ILE A 39 2.54 10.14 5.89
N THR A 40 2.01 11.27 5.44
CA THR A 40 0.91 11.32 4.47
C THR A 40 1.39 11.49 3.02
N ARG A 41 2.68 11.31 2.74
CA ARG A 41 3.22 11.43 1.38
C ARG A 41 2.69 10.29 0.51
N VAL A 42 2.14 10.66 -0.65
CA VAL A 42 1.71 9.73 -1.69
C VAL A 42 2.81 9.64 -2.74
N THR A 43 3.26 8.43 -3.07
CA THR A 43 4.29 8.21 -4.09
C THR A 43 4.10 6.81 -4.67
N PRO A 44 3.77 6.68 -5.97
CA PRO A 44 3.71 5.38 -6.61
C PRO A 44 5.05 4.65 -6.55
N ASP A 45 5.01 3.37 -6.22
CA ASP A 45 6.19 2.50 -6.13
C ASP A 45 5.80 1.06 -6.51
N PHE A 46 6.75 0.12 -6.46
CA PHE A 46 6.58 -1.26 -6.86
C PHE A 46 5.99 -2.14 -5.76
N ILE A 47 6.33 -1.86 -4.49
CA ILE A 47 6.15 -2.79 -3.37
C ILE A 47 4.84 -2.51 -2.64
N ARG A 48 3.90 -3.45 -2.74
CA ARG A 48 2.54 -3.31 -2.16
C ARG A 48 2.56 -3.07 -0.66
N VAL A 49 3.39 -3.78 0.10
CA VAL A 49 3.40 -3.69 1.58
C VAL A 49 3.92 -2.34 2.10
N ASP A 50 4.66 -1.62 1.26
CA ASP A 50 5.22 -0.30 1.58
C ASP A 50 4.38 0.85 0.98
N ALA A 51 3.34 0.52 0.20
CA ALA A 51 2.53 1.50 -0.50
C ALA A 51 1.74 2.41 0.46
N ASP A 52 1.53 3.65 0.03
CA ASP A 52 0.73 4.62 0.76
C ASP A 52 -0.78 4.32 0.66
N GLU A 53 -1.59 4.99 1.48
CA GLU A 53 -3.03 4.76 1.57
C GLU A 53 -3.79 4.96 0.24
N VAL A 54 -3.27 5.79 -0.67
CA VAL A 54 -3.90 6.10 -1.96
C VAL A 54 -3.48 5.10 -3.04
N THR A 55 -2.22 4.68 -3.04
CA THR A 55 -1.69 3.75 -4.06
C THR A 55 -1.91 2.28 -3.70
N TYR A 56 -1.98 1.93 -2.41
CA TYR A 56 -2.17 0.55 -1.94
C TYR A 56 -3.39 -0.16 -2.58
N PRO A 57 -4.59 0.45 -2.70
CA PRO A 57 -5.73 -0.21 -3.34
C PRO A 57 -5.45 -0.62 -4.79
N MET A 58 -4.67 0.16 -5.54
CA MET A 58 -4.33 -0.16 -6.93
C MET A 58 -3.46 -1.42 -7.04
N HIS A 59 -2.54 -1.63 -6.09
CA HIS A 59 -1.78 -2.88 -6.01
C HIS A 59 -2.68 -4.10 -5.77
N VAL A 60 -3.75 -3.95 -4.99
CA VAL A 60 -4.72 -5.02 -4.72
C VAL A 60 -5.58 -5.31 -5.94
N ILE A 61 -6.11 -4.26 -6.59
CA ILE A 61 -6.96 -4.39 -7.80
C ILE A 61 -6.20 -5.12 -8.91
N LEU A 62 -4.95 -4.71 -9.19
CA LEU A 62 -4.10 -5.36 -10.17
C LEU A 62 -3.98 -6.87 -9.93
N ARG A 63 -3.77 -7.28 -8.68
CA ARG A 63 -3.61 -8.70 -8.34
C ARG A 63 -4.93 -9.46 -8.47
N PHE A 64 -6.03 -8.86 -8.05
CA PHE A 64 -7.35 -9.45 -8.19
C PHE A 64 -7.70 -9.71 -9.66
N GLU A 65 -7.47 -8.74 -10.54
CA GLU A 65 -7.75 -8.90 -11.98
C GLU A 65 -6.83 -9.95 -12.62
N ILE A 66 -5.55 -10.00 -12.23
CA ILE A 66 -4.65 -11.06 -12.69
C ILE A 66 -5.10 -12.44 -12.20
N GLU A 67 -5.55 -12.55 -10.94
CA GLU A 67 -6.10 -13.81 -10.41
C GLU A 67 -7.33 -14.25 -11.20
N GLU A 68 -8.24 -13.33 -11.52
CA GLU A 68 -9.41 -13.62 -12.36
C GLU A 68 -9.00 -14.15 -13.73
N MET A 69 -8.05 -13.49 -14.40
CA MET A 69 -7.55 -13.92 -15.71
C MET A 69 -6.89 -15.31 -15.65
N LEU A 70 -6.08 -15.58 -14.61
CA LEU A 70 -5.44 -16.89 -14.42
C LEU A 70 -6.45 -18.01 -14.16
N ILE A 71 -7.47 -17.74 -13.34
CA ILE A 71 -8.51 -18.73 -12.99
C ILE A 71 -9.42 -19.04 -14.18
N ASN A 72 -9.77 -18.01 -14.97
CA ASN A 72 -10.61 -18.17 -16.16
C ASN A 72 -9.86 -18.78 -17.35
N GLY A 73 -8.52 -18.85 -17.29
CA GLY A 73 -7.67 -19.32 -18.38
C GLY A 73 -7.46 -18.27 -19.47
N ASP A 74 -7.72 -16.99 -19.18
CA ASP A 74 -7.52 -15.85 -20.08
C ASP A 74 -6.06 -15.33 -20.08
N LEU A 75 -5.21 -15.84 -19.19
CA LEU A 75 -3.79 -15.50 -19.10
C LEU A 75 -2.94 -16.76 -18.94
N ASN A 76 -1.94 -16.94 -19.80
CA ASN A 76 -0.95 -17.99 -19.60
C ASN A 76 0.14 -17.55 -18.61
N LEU A 77 0.70 -18.51 -17.86
CA LEU A 77 1.68 -18.21 -16.81
C LEU A 77 2.97 -17.56 -17.33
N ASP A 78 3.38 -17.86 -18.56
CA ASP A 78 4.53 -17.25 -19.24
C ASP A 78 4.28 -15.78 -19.63
N GLU A 79 3.02 -15.38 -19.74
CA GLU A 79 2.61 -13.99 -20.04
C GLU A 79 2.46 -13.13 -18.77
N LEU A 80 2.41 -13.76 -17.59
CA LEU A 80 2.22 -13.09 -16.30
C LEU A 80 3.16 -11.89 -16.08
N PRO A 81 4.48 -11.97 -16.33
CA PRO A 81 5.36 -10.83 -16.12
C PRO A 81 5.00 -9.61 -16.99
N ASN A 82 4.60 -9.84 -18.24
CA ASN A 82 4.21 -8.75 -19.14
C ASN A 82 2.87 -8.15 -18.74
N CYS A 83 1.88 -8.98 -18.38
CA CYS A 83 0.59 -8.52 -17.89
C CYS A 83 0.75 -7.67 -16.62
N TRP A 84 1.60 -8.12 -15.70
CA TRP A 84 1.94 -7.38 -14.48
C TRP A 84 2.53 -6.01 -14.81
N ASP A 85 3.56 -5.96 -15.65
CA ASP A 85 4.23 -4.72 -16.04
C ASP A 85 3.25 -3.72 -16.69
N SER A 86 2.37 -4.19 -17.57
CA SER A 86 1.35 -3.38 -18.22
C SER A 86 0.37 -2.78 -17.20
N LYS A 87 -0.16 -3.59 -16.27
CA LYS A 87 -1.09 -3.11 -15.26
C LYS A 87 -0.43 -2.17 -14.24
N MET A 88 0.82 -2.44 -13.84
CA MET A 88 1.58 -1.52 -12.97
C MET A 88 1.77 -0.16 -13.64
N GLN A 89 2.09 -0.16 -14.94
CA GLN A 89 2.23 1.07 -15.71
C GLN A 89 0.89 1.81 -15.88
N GLU A 90 -0.20 1.08 -16.08
CA GLU A 90 -1.55 1.63 -16.24
C GLU A 90 -2.07 2.28 -14.95
N TYR A 91 -1.96 1.59 -13.81
CA TYR A 91 -2.56 2.05 -12.55
C TYR A 91 -1.66 2.93 -11.71
N LEU A 92 -0.36 2.67 -11.72
CA LEU A 92 0.61 3.36 -10.85
C LEU A 92 1.61 4.20 -11.63
N GLY A 93 1.64 4.10 -12.96
CA GLY A 93 2.58 4.85 -13.79
C GLY A 93 4.02 4.35 -13.70
N VAL A 94 4.25 3.19 -13.09
CA VAL A 94 5.59 2.63 -12.83
C VAL A 94 5.74 1.24 -13.42
N LYS A 95 6.95 0.89 -13.85
CA LYS A 95 7.29 -0.43 -14.38
C LYS A 95 8.39 -1.10 -13.54
N PRO A 96 8.16 -2.29 -12.97
CA PRO A 96 9.18 -3.02 -12.21
C PRO A 96 10.46 -3.27 -13.03
N VAL A 97 11.60 -3.22 -12.35
CA VAL A 97 12.93 -3.45 -12.97
C VAL A 97 13.40 -4.90 -12.86
N SER A 98 12.67 -5.75 -12.12
CA SER A 98 12.96 -7.17 -11.90
C SER A 98 11.69 -7.91 -11.51
N PHE A 99 11.69 -9.24 -11.63
CA PHE A 99 10.55 -10.05 -11.17
C PHE A 99 10.36 -10.01 -9.65
N SER A 100 11.45 -9.85 -8.88
CA SER A 100 11.37 -9.70 -7.41
C SER A 100 10.62 -8.43 -6.99
N ASN A 101 10.69 -7.37 -7.81
CA ASN A 101 9.91 -6.14 -7.61
C ASN A 101 8.59 -6.19 -8.41
N GLY A 102 8.38 -7.22 -9.22
CA GLY A 102 7.24 -7.42 -10.08
C GLY A 102 6.33 -8.53 -9.56
N CYS A 103 5.95 -9.45 -10.45
CA CYS A 103 5.00 -10.53 -10.17
C CYS A 103 5.45 -11.53 -9.10
N LEU A 104 6.73 -11.53 -8.68
CA LEU A 104 7.24 -12.41 -7.61
C LEU A 104 7.43 -11.69 -6.27
N GLN A 105 6.96 -10.45 -6.13
CA GLN A 105 7.14 -9.68 -4.89
C GLN A 105 6.36 -10.24 -3.69
N ASP A 106 5.26 -10.97 -3.95
CA ASP A 106 4.36 -11.51 -2.93
C ASP A 106 4.40 -13.04 -2.92
N ILE A 107 4.30 -13.63 -1.71
CA ILE A 107 4.34 -15.08 -1.49
C ILE A 107 3.00 -15.79 -1.73
N HIS A 108 1.92 -15.04 -1.96
CA HIS A 108 0.55 -15.58 -1.93
C HIS A 108 0.33 -16.66 -2.99
N TRP A 109 0.69 -16.38 -4.24
CA TRP A 109 0.51 -17.32 -5.34
C TRP A 109 1.38 -18.57 -5.21
N SER A 110 2.62 -18.44 -4.69
CA SER A 110 3.48 -19.59 -4.44
C SER A 110 2.97 -20.49 -3.32
N HIS A 111 2.18 -19.95 -2.39
CA HIS A 111 1.47 -20.71 -1.36
C HIS A 111 0.05 -21.15 -1.76
N GLY A 112 -0.39 -20.87 -2.98
CA GLY A 112 -1.72 -21.25 -3.48
C GLY A 112 -2.87 -20.38 -2.95
N ASN A 113 -2.58 -19.21 -2.36
CA ASN A 113 -3.58 -18.32 -1.76
C ASN A 113 -4.25 -17.41 -2.82
N PHE A 114 -4.95 -18.01 -3.78
CA PHE A 114 -5.75 -17.28 -4.78
C PHE A 114 -7.06 -16.74 -4.18
N GLY A 115 -7.48 -15.55 -4.61
CA GLY A 115 -8.66 -14.87 -4.07
C GLY A 115 -8.42 -14.20 -2.70
N TYR A 116 -7.18 -14.20 -2.22
CA TYR A 116 -6.83 -13.63 -0.91
C TYR A 116 -6.65 -12.11 -0.96
N PHE A 117 -6.14 -11.55 -2.07
CA PHE A 117 -5.84 -10.12 -2.14
C PHE A 117 -7.03 -9.18 -1.89
N PRO A 118 -8.26 -9.47 -2.36
CA PRO A 118 -9.44 -8.68 -2.03
C PRO A 118 -9.71 -8.55 -0.52
N ALA A 119 -9.22 -9.48 0.31
CA ALA A 119 -9.34 -9.38 1.76
C ALA A 119 -8.56 -8.20 2.34
N TYR A 120 -7.60 -7.61 1.63
CA TYR A 120 -6.84 -6.45 2.10
C TYR A 120 -7.54 -5.10 1.89
N THR A 121 -8.53 -5.00 1.01
CA THR A 121 -9.29 -3.74 0.79
C THR A 121 -10.50 -3.63 1.72
N ASN A 122 -11.01 -4.77 2.20
CA ASN A 122 -12.19 -4.80 3.08
C ASN A 122 -11.93 -4.11 4.45
N PRO A 123 -10.82 -4.35 5.16
CA PRO A 123 -10.56 -3.74 6.47
C PRO A 123 -10.35 -2.21 6.44
N PRO A 124 -9.61 -1.62 5.47
CA PRO A 124 -9.53 -0.17 5.33
C PRO A 124 -10.89 0.51 5.12
N ILE A 125 -11.72 -0.02 4.22
CA ILE A 125 -13.07 0.51 3.94
C ILE A 125 -13.95 0.44 5.20
N GLN A 126 -13.95 -0.71 5.89
CA GLN A 126 -14.70 -0.87 7.13
C GLN A 126 -14.21 0.09 8.23
N THR A 127 -12.90 0.33 8.31
CA THR A 127 -12.32 1.25 9.30
C THR A 127 -12.82 2.68 9.06
N VAL A 128 -12.81 3.16 7.81
CA VAL A 128 -13.35 4.49 7.44
C VAL A 128 -14.85 4.57 7.73
N GLN A 129 -15.61 3.55 7.35
CA GLN A 129 -17.06 3.50 7.59
C GLN A 129 -17.38 3.61 9.09
N LEU A 130 -16.65 2.88 9.94
CA LEU A 130 -16.85 2.88 11.38
C LEU A 130 -16.38 4.19 12.04
N SER A 131 -15.32 4.85 11.54
CA SER A 131 -14.87 6.12 12.10
C SER A 131 -15.85 7.28 11.87
N HIS A 132 -16.75 7.18 10.89
CA HIS A 132 -17.80 8.17 10.64
C HIS A 132 -19.10 7.93 11.41
N GLN A 133 -19.18 6.85 12.21
CA GLN A 133 -20.35 6.53 13.03
C GLN A 133 -20.25 7.01 14.48
N TRP A 134 -19.20 7.78 14.81
CA TRP A 134 -18.94 8.34 16.14
C TRP A 134 -18.58 9.82 16.06
#